data_AF-A0A1L6RED4-F1
#
_entry.id   AF-A0A1L6RED4-F1
#
_cell.length_a   1.000
_cell.length_b   1.000
_cell.length_c   1.000
_cell.angle_alpha   90.00
_cell.angle_beta   90.00
_cell.angle_gamma   90.00
#
_symmetry.space_group_name_H-M   'P 1'
#
loop_
_entity.id
_entity.type
_entity.pdbx_description
1 polymer ?
#
loop_
_entity_poly.entity_id
_entity_poly.type
_entity_poly.pdbx_seq_one_letter_code
_entity_poly.pdbx_strand_id
1 'polypeptide(L)'
;MKLYSMKDIAEEIGKDKSNVYRYIKKNNIAHNDVKERTLLFNATQKNTIIKGMSSNSNDHVAAVAQHDQHNEYHSEADNNAYQIIAAMQDNIKNLKEQNALLAKQLESKDKQLDEAQKLIDQQQQLNLSTQRLLTQHNEPQVVKQQTQTKQKSTAQVQQSEENSNDQKNLQRRGSLSASLIIKRREF
;
A
#
# COMPACT_ATOMS: atom_id res chain seq x y z
N MET A 1 -9.59 31.64 -11.39
CA MET A 1 -8.51 32.24 -10.58
C MET A 1 -7.71 33.19 -11.46
N LYS A 2 -7.44 34.43 -11.02
CA LYS A 2 -6.73 35.42 -11.84
C LYS A 2 -5.23 35.12 -11.86
N LEU A 3 -4.65 35.09 -13.05
CA LEU A 3 -3.22 34.85 -13.29
C LEU A 3 -2.56 36.13 -13.80
N TYR A 4 -1.29 36.29 -13.46
CA TYR A 4 -0.49 37.47 -13.76
C TYR A 4 0.79 37.06 -14.48
N SER A 5 1.10 37.73 -15.57
CA SER A 5 2.38 37.60 -16.25
C SER A 5 3.45 38.45 -15.56
N MET A 6 4.73 38.21 -15.89
CA MET A 6 5.80 39.10 -15.45
C MET A 6 5.62 40.55 -15.91
N LYS A 7 4.90 40.77 -17.02
CA LYS A 7 4.59 42.11 -17.53
C LYS A 7 3.63 42.84 -16.59
N ASP A 8 2.57 42.14 -16.16
CA ASP A 8 1.60 42.70 -15.21
C ASP A 8 2.26 43.06 -13.87
N ILE A 9 3.16 42.19 -13.39
CA ILE A 9 3.94 42.43 -12.17
C ILE A 9 4.89 43.62 -12.35
N ALA A 10 5.56 43.71 -13.49
CA ALA A 10 6.49 44.79 -13.84
C ALA A 10 5.80 46.16 -13.89
N GLU A 11 4.63 46.21 -14.53
CA GLU A 11 3.80 47.43 -14.59
C GLU A 11 3.35 47.88 -13.20
N GLU A 12 3.00 46.94 -12.32
CA GLU A 12 2.55 47.26 -10.96
C GLU A 12 3.65 47.81 -10.06
N ILE A 13 4.89 47.32 -10.20
CA ILE A 13 6.04 47.80 -9.41
C ILE A 13 6.80 48.94 -10.08
N GLY A 14 6.42 49.33 -11.31
CA GLY A 14 7.13 50.34 -12.09
C GLY A 14 8.58 49.96 -12.42
N LYS A 15 8.89 48.66 -12.58
CA LYS A 15 10.25 48.18 -12.92
C LYS A 15 10.21 47.33 -14.18
N ASP A 16 11.36 47.17 -14.83
CA ASP A 16 11.46 46.34 -16.02
C ASP A 16 11.14 44.86 -15.77
N LYS A 17 10.53 44.22 -16.77
CA LYS A 17 10.29 42.75 -16.80
C LYS A 17 11.56 41.93 -16.52
N SER A 18 12.72 42.41 -16.95
CA SER A 18 14.01 41.77 -16.70
C SER A 18 14.38 41.74 -15.22
N ASN A 19 14.03 42.77 -14.45
CA ASN A 19 14.26 42.82 -13.00
C ASN A 19 13.36 41.82 -12.28
N VAL A 20 12.10 41.71 -12.72
CA VAL A 20 11.15 40.71 -12.24
C VAL A 20 11.67 39.30 -12.51
N TYR A 21 12.15 39.03 -13.72
CA TYR A 21 12.74 37.74 -14.08
C TYR A 21 13.96 37.38 -13.21
N ARG A 22 14.89 38.33 -13.02
CA ARG A 22 16.07 38.10 -12.16
C ARG A 22 15.65 37.79 -10.73
N TYR A 23 14.68 38.52 -10.19
CA TYR A 23 14.18 38.28 -8.84
C TYR A 23 13.56 36.88 -8.70
N ILE A 24 12.70 36.48 -9.65
CA ILE A 24 12.07 35.16 -9.68
C ILE A 24 13.13 34.05 -9.73
N LYS A 25 14.15 34.21 -10.58
CA LYS A 25 15.24 33.24 -10.69
C LYS A 25 16.13 33.18 -9.45
N LYS A 26 16.49 34.33 -8.88
CA LYS A 26 17.30 34.42 -7.65
C LYS A 26 16.60 33.77 -6.45
N ASN A 27 15.28 33.92 -6.36
CA ASN A 27 14.47 33.42 -5.23
C ASN A 27 13.77 32.08 -5.53
N ASN A 28 14.11 31.43 -6.65
CA ASN A 28 13.55 30.15 -7.08
C ASN A 28 12.00 30.07 -7.01
N ILE A 29 11.32 31.13 -7.45
CA ILE A 29 9.86 31.21 -7.39
C ILE A 29 9.24 30.40 -8.54
N ALA A 30 8.50 29.36 -8.19
CA ALA A 30 7.77 28.55 -9.17
C ALA A 30 6.64 29.34 -9.83
N HIS A 31 6.37 29.06 -11.11
CA HIS A 31 5.21 29.58 -11.82
C HIS A 31 3.99 28.68 -11.55
N ASN A 32 2.79 29.26 -11.66
CA ASN A 32 1.54 28.51 -11.52
C ASN A 32 1.15 27.81 -12.82
N ASP A 33 1.40 28.46 -13.97
CA ASP A 33 1.01 27.96 -15.28
C ASP A 33 1.91 28.55 -16.38
N VAL A 34 1.84 27.99 -17.58
CA VAL A 34 2.52 28.47 -18.78
C VAL A 34 1.51 28.59 -19.90
N LYS A 35 1.28 29.82 -20.37
CA LYS A 35 0.50 30.06 -21.59
C LYS A 35 1.46 30.41 -22.72
N GLU A 36 1.57 29.50 -23.69
CA GLU A 36 2.52 29.54 -24.81
C GLU A 36 3.97 29.62 -24.31
N ARG A 37 4.51 30.84 -24.18
CA ARG A 37 5.87 31.13 -23.68
C ARG A 37 5.87 32.09 -22.50
N THR A 38 4.70 32.41 -21.97
CA THR A 38 4.53 33.33 -20.85
C THR A 38 4.32 32.55 -19.56
N LEU A 39 5.24 32.74 -18.61
CA LEU A 39 5.09 32.22 -17.25
C LEU A 39 4.02 33.04 -16.52
N LEU A 40 3.08 32.33 -15.92
CA LEU A 40 1.95 32.91 -15.21
C LEU A 40 2.04 32.61 -13.72
N PHE A 41 1.70 33.60 -12.91
CA PHE A 41 1.79 33.59 -11.47
C PHE A 41 0.40 33.82 -10.87
N ASN A 42 0.11 33.14 -9.77
CA ASN A 42 -1.10 33.41 -9.01
C ASN A 42 -0.94 34.67 -8.12
N ALA A 43 -2.04 35.09 -7.49
CA ALA A 43 -2.05 36.30 -6.65
C ALA A 43 -1.03 36.25 -5.50
N THR A 44 -0.86 35.09 -4.86
CA THR A 44 0.10 34.89 -3.77
C THR A 44 1.53 35.08 -4.26
N GLN A 45 1.90 34.40 -5.34
CA GLN A 45 3.23 34.50 -5.97
C GLN A 45 3.52 35.94 -6.42
N LYS A 46 2.55 36.60 -7.07
CA LYS A 46 2.64 38.02 -7.44
C LYS A 46 2.96 38.88 -6.21
N ASN A 47 2.20 38.76 -5.14
CA ASN A 47 2.37 39.60 -3.95
C ASN A 47 3.73 39.38 -3.27
N THR A 48 4.23 38.14 -3.24
CA THR A 48 5.58 37.82 -2.75
C THR A 48 6.67 38.48 -3.61
N ILE A 49 6.51 38.45 -4.93
CA ILE A 49 7.45 39.10 -5.86
C ILE A 49 7.45 40.62 -5.63
N ILE A 50 6.27 41.23 -5.58
CA ILE A 50 6.12 42.68 -5.34
C ILE A 50 6.75 43.08 -4.02
N LYS A 51 6.41 42.38 -2.92
CA LYS A 51 6.92 42.70 -1.58
C LYS A 51 8.45 42.68 -1.53
N GLY A 52 9.07 41.62 -2.03
CA GLY A 52 10.53 41.51 -1.97
C GLY A 52 11.28 42.37 -2.99
N MET A 53 10.62 42.83 -4.05
CA MET A 53 11.18 43.80 -4.99
C MET A 53 10.99 45.26 -4.54
N SER A 54 9.98 45.55 -3.70
CA SER A 54 9.70 46.89 -3.18
C SER A 54 10.40 47.18 -1.85
N SER A 55 10.81 46.16 -1.10
CA SER A 55 11.71 46.33 0.04
C SER A 55 13.09 46.78 -0.44
N ASN A 56 13.48 48.02 -0.10
CA ASN A 56 14.78 48.62 -0.45
C ASN A 56 15.93 47.69 -0.03
N SER A 57 16.56 47.02 -1.00
CA SER A 57 17.74 46.18 -0.78
C SER A 57 18.98 47.06 -0.60
N ASN A 58 19.24 47.48 0.64
CA ASN A 58 20.62 47.77 1.09
C ASN A 58 21.22 46.61 1.90
N ASP A 59 20.47 45.53 2.18
CA ASP A 59 21.05 44.34 2.80
C ASP A 59 21.39 43.29 1.75
N HIS A 60 22.67 43.28 1.38
CA HIS A 60 23.26 42.22 0.60
C HIS A 60 24.35 41.54 1.44
N VAL A 61 23.98 40.70 2.41
CA VAL A 61 24.88 39.63 2.87
C VAL A 61 24.09 38.35 3.11
N ALA A 62 24.50 37.32 2.39
CA ALA A 62 24.11 35.95 2.66
C ALA A 62 24.60 35.55 4.06
N ALA A 63 23.69 35.22 4.97
CA ALA A 63 23.98 34.28 6.06
C ALA A 63 22.68 33.83 6.71
N VAL A 64 22.55 32.53 6.84
CA VAL A 64 21.67 31.86 7.79
C VAL A 64 22.02 32.35 9.20
N ALA A 65 20.98 32.53 10.03
CA ALA A 65 20.96 32.72 11.49
C ALA A 65 21.00 34.15 12.06
N GLN A 66 20.29 34.29 13.18
CA GLN A 66 20.20 35.41 14.14
C GLN A 66 19.06 36.39 13.79
N HIS A 67 17.85 36.21 14.32
CA HIS A 67 17.43 36.44 15.72
C HIS A 67 17.51 37.93 16.09
N ASP A 68 16.32 38.47 16.37
CA ASP A 68 15.98 39.76 16.94
C ASP A 68 16.43 41.04 16.22
N GLN A 69 15.47 41.87 15.83
CA GLN A 69 15.18 43.12 16.55
C GLN A 69 13.88 43.73 15.99
N HIS A 70 12.92 43.84 16.91
CA HIS A 70 11.70 44.64 16.97
C HIS A 70 11.43 45.68 15.86
N ASN A 71 10.22 45.61 15.28
CA ASN A 71 9.46 46.83 15.00
C ASN A 71 7.98 46.62 15.35
N GLU A 72 7.50 47.51 16.20
CA GLU A 72 6.29 47.44 16.99
C GLU A 72 5.09 47.96 16.19
N TYR A 73 4.59 47.16 15.23
CA TYR A 73 3.28 47.33 14.57
C TYR A 73 2.76 45.97 14.04
N HIS A 74 2.78 44.92 14.87
CA HIS A 74 2.19 43.61 14.57
C HIS A 74 1.36 43.14 15.76
N SER A 75 0.03 43.34 15.73
CA SER A 75 -0.84 42.85 16.82
C SER A 75 -1.95 41.90 16.35
N GLU A 76 -2.34 41.91 15.07
CA GLU A 76 -3.43 41.05 14.59
C GLU A 76 -2.98 39.95 13.61
N ALA A 77 -2.09 40.28 12.66
CA ALA A 77 -1.63 39.32 11.66
C ALA A 77 -0.74 38.20 12.25
N ASP A 78 0.14 38.52 13.20
CA ASP A 78 1.01 37.53 13.84
C ASP A 78 0.23 36.65 14.81
N ASN A 79 -0.71 37.20 15.58
CA ASN A 79 -1.62 36.42 16.43
C ASN A 79 -2.45 35.43 15.60
N ASN A 80 -2.93 35.86 14.42
CA ASN A 80 -3.65 34.99 13.50
C ASN A 80 -2.74 33.87 12.95
N ALA A 81 -1.50 34.19 12.59
CA ALA A 81 -0.52 33.20 12.13
C ALA A 81 -0.20 32.15 13.21
N TYR A 82 0.01 32.57 14.47
CA TYR A 82 0.25 31.65 15.58
C TYR A 82 -0.96 30.75 15.86
N GLN A 83 -2.19 31.30 15.81
CA GLN A 83 -3.41 30.52 15.96
C GLN A 83 -3.60 29.50 14.84
N ILE A 84 -3.32 29.88 13.59
CA ILE A 84 -3.35 28.96 12.44
C ILE A 84 -2.31 27.85 12.61
N ILE A 85 -1.08 28.19 13.01
CA ILE A 85 -0.02 27.21 13.23
C ILE A 85 -0.41 26.23 14.35
N ALA A 86 -0.95 26.72 15.46
CA ALA A 86 -1.43 25.88 16.56
C ALA A 86 -2.56 24.94 16.11
N ALA A 87 -3.56 25.46 15.40
CA ALA A 87 -4.65 24.65 14.84
C ALA A 87 -4.15 23.60 13.84
N MET A 88 -3.16 23.94 13.00
CA MET A 88 -2.52 22.98 12.09
C MET A 88 -1.75 21.90 12.85
N GLN A 89 -1.04 22.25 13.92
CA GLN A 89 -0.34 21.29 14.77
C GLN A 89 -1.30 20.33 15.48
N ASP A 90 -2.41 20.84 16.01
CA ASP A 90 -3.46 20.03 16.63
C ASP A 90 -4.09 19.08 15.60
N ASN A 91 -4.38 19.57 14.39
CA ASN A 91 -4.86 18.72 13.30
C ASN A 91 -3.86 17.63 12.93
N ILE A 92 -2.57 17.95 12.84
CA ILE A 92 -1.51 16.96 12.58
C ILE A 92 -1.47 15.91 13.70
N LYS A 93 -1.59 16.33 14.96
CA LYS A 93 -1.62 15.42 16.11
C LYS A 93 -2.84 14.49 16.05
N ASN A 94 -4.03 15.04 15.80
CA ASN A 94 -5.27 14.28 15.67
C ASN A 94 -5.20 13.28 14.50
N LEU A 95 -4.65 13.69 13.36
CA LEU A 95 -4.45 12.81 12.20
C LEU A 95 -3.47 11.68 12.49
N LYS A 96 -2.37 11.95 13.22
CA LYS A 96 -1.42 10.91 13.64
C LYS A 96 -2.08 9.91 14.58
N GLU A 97 -2.91 10.36 15.51
CA GLU A 97 -3.62 9.49 16.44
C GLU A 97 -4.66 8.63 15.71
N GLN A 98 -5.42 9.20 14.77
CA GLN A 98 -6.33 8.44 13.90
C GLN A 98 -5.59 7.38 13.09
N ASN A 99 -4.44 7.71 12.50
CA ASN A 99 -3.62 6.74 11.77
C ASN A 99 -3.13 5.60 12.66
N ALA A 100 -2.75 5.89 13.91
CA ALA A 100 -2.35 4.87 14.87
C ALA A 100 -3.51 3.94 15.26
N LEU A 101 -4.73 4.49 15.40
CA LEU A 101 -5.94 3.69 15.65
C LEU A 101 -6.29 2.82 14.45
N LEU A 102 -6.24 3.36 13.24
CA LEU A 102 -6.48 2.61 12.00
C LEU A 102 -5.46 1.48 11.82
N ALA A 103 -4.18 1.72 12.11
CA ALA A 103 -3.15 0.68 12.06
C ALA A 103 -3.45 -0.47 13.05
N LYS A 104 -3.89 -0.16 14.27
CA LYS A 104 -4.31 -1.18 15.26
C LYS A 104 -5.54 -1.95 14.80
N GLN A 105 -6.50 -1.28 14.15
CA GLN A 105 -7.69 -1.94 13.61
C GLN A 105 -7.33 -2.91 12.47
N LEU A 106 -6.41 -2.51 11.58
CA LEU A 106 -5.90 -3.38 10.52
C LEU A 106 -5.21 -4.62 11.11
N GLU A 107 -4.31 -4.44 12.08
CA GLU A 107 -3.64 -5.57 12.74
C GLU A 107 -4.64 -6.54 13.40
N SER A 108 -5.70 -6.00 14.02
CA SER A 108 -6.77 -6.82 14.60
C SER A 108 -7.56 -7.59 13.53
N LYS A 109 -7.84 -6.95 12.39
CA LYS A 109 -8.53 -7.58 11.26
C LYS A 109 -7.70 -8.67 10.61
N ASP A 110 -6.40 -8.47 10.48
CA ASP A 110 -5.48 -9.49 9.97
C ASP A 110 -5.46 -10.72 10.88
N LYS A 111 -5.43 -10.54 12.20
CA LYS A 111 -5.54 -11.65 13.17
C LYS A 111 -6.86 -12.41 13.03
N GLN A 112 -7.98 -11.70 12.85
CA GLN A 112 -9.29 -12.34 12.62
C GLN A 112 -9.31 -13.14 11.31
N LEU A 113 -8.67 -12.65 10.26
CA LEU A 113 -8.54 -13.37 8.99
C LEU A 113 -7.70 -14.63 9.13
N ASP A 114 -6.58 -14.57 9.85
CA ASP A 114 -5.74 -15.74 10.12
C ASP A 114 -6.48 -16.82 10.92
N GLU A 115 -7.27 -16.41 11.92
CA GLU A 115 -8.11 -17.33 12.69
C GLU A 115 -9.21 -17.96 11.83
N ALA A 116 -9.91 -17.16 11.03
CA ALA A 116 -10.92 -17.67 10.10
C ALA A 116 -10.33 -18.66 9.09
N GLN A 117 -9.13 -18.38 8.57
CA GLN A 117 -8.43 -19.27 7.64
C GLN A 117 -8.09 -20.61 8.31
N LYS A 118 -7.58 -20.59 9.55
CA LYS A 118 -7.32 -21.82 10.32
C LYS A 118 -8.58 -22.67 10.51
N LEU A 119 -9.72 -22.04 10.81
CA LEU A 119 -11.00 -22.75 10.95
C LEU A 119 -11.46 -23.37 9.63
N ILE A 120 -11.28 -22.66 8.51
CA ILE A 120 -11.58 -23.18 7.17
C ILE A 120 -10.71 -24.41 6.89
N ASP A 121 -9.41 -24.33 7.16
CA ASP A 121 -8.48 -25.45 6.93
C ASP A 121 -8.86 -26.67 7.77
N GLN A 122 -9.23 -26.48 9.04
CA GLN A 122 -9.73 -27.54 9.92
C GLN A 122 -11.01 -28.17 9.36
N GLN A 123 -11.97 -27.35 8.93
CA GLN A 123 -13.22 -27.86 8.37
C GLN A 123 -12.98 -28.64 7.07
N GLN A 124 -12.06 -28.18 6.22
CA GLN A 124 -11.70 -28.89 4.99
C GLN A 124 -11.07 -30.26 5.30
N GLN A 125 -10.16 -30.33 6.28
CA GLN A 125 -9.55 -31.59 6.71
C GLN A 125 -10.58 -32.58 7.25
N LEU A 126 -11.50 -32.11 8.09
CA LEU A 126 -12.59 -32.92 8.62
C LEU A 126 -13.49 -33.43 7.49
N ASN A 127 -13.90 -32.57 6.56
CA ASN A 127 -14.74 -32.98 5.44
C ASN A 127 -14.06 -34.03 4.55
N LEU A 128 -12.74 -33.93 4.35
CA LEU A 128 -11.98 -34.93 3.59
C LEU A 128 -11.87 -36.25 4.35
N SER A 129 -11.64 -36.22 5.67
CA SER A 129 -11.56 -37.44 6.48
C SER A 129 -12.91 -38.15 6.58
N THR A 130 -14.00 -37.41 6.76
CA THR A 130 -15.37 -37.94 6.73
C THR A 130 -15.70 -38.56 5.38
N GLN A 131 -15.39 -37.90 4.26
CA GLN A 131 -15.59 -38.47 2.92
C GLN A 131 -14.80 -39.76 2.71
N ARG A 132 -13.53 -39.82 3.15
CA ARG A 132 -12.72 -41.05 3.07
C ARG A 132 -13.34 -42.18 3.88
N LEU A 133 -13.80 -41.91 5.11
CA LEU A 133 -14.45 -42.91 5.96
C LEU A 133 -15.74 -43.43 5.32
N LEU A 134 -16.57 -42.55 4.79
CA LEU A 134 -17.80 -42.94 4.08
C LEU A 134 -17.49 -43.77 2.84
N THR A 135 -16.43 -43.44 2.10
CA THR A 135 -16.01 -44.21 0.91
C THR A 135 -15.53 -45.60 1.32
N GLN A 136 -14.77 -45.73 2.41
CA GLN A 136 -14.34 -47.03 2.93
C GLN A 136 -15.51 -47.89 3.42
N HIS A 137 -16.52 -47.27 4.06
CA HIS A 137 -17.70 -47.99 4.53
C HIS A 137 -18.68 -48.37 3.41
N ASN A 138 -18.71 -47.60 2.32
CA ASN A 138 -19.57 -47.82 1.16
C ASN A 138 -18.87 -48.59 0.03
N GLU A 139 -17.61 -49.02 0.21
CA GLU A 139 -17.02 -50.00 -0.70
C GLU A 139 -17.88 -51.27 -0.64
N PRO A 140 -18.51 -51.70 -1.76
CA PRO A 140 -19.25 -52.94 -1.75
C PRO A 140 -18.27 -54.05 -1.39
N GLN A 141 -18.55 -54.75 -0.29
CA GLN A 141 -17.90 -56.01 0.03
C GLN A 141 -18.07 -56.91 -1.18
N VAL A 142 -17.01 -57.05 -1.99
CA VAL A 142 -16.92 -58.12 -2.98
C VAL A 142 -16.84 -59.38 -2.14
N VAL A 143 -18.02 -59.97 -1.92
CA VAL A 143 -18.22 -61.30 -1.39
C VAL A 143 -17.33 -62.23 -2.22
N LYS A 144 -16.17 -62.61 -1.67
CA LYS A 144 -15.37 -63.71 -2.20
C LYS A 144 -16.10 -65.02 -1.88
N GLN A 145 -17.15 -65.30 -2.63
CA GLN A 145 -17.76 -66.63 -2.63
C GLN A 145 -16.97 -67.55 -3.57
N GLN A 146 -16.43 -68.61 -2.96
CA GLN A 146 -16.04 -69.91 -3.52
C GLN A 146 -14.84 -69.91 -4.48
N THR A 147 -13.80 -70.71 -4.23
CA THR A 147 -13.91 -72.17 -4.23
C THR A 147 -12.77 -72.80 -3.43
N GLN A 148 -13.13 -73.81 -2.63
CA GLN A 148 -12.18 -74.80 -2.15
C GLN A 148 -11.56 -75.51 -3.35
N THR A 149 -10.25 -75.40 -3.55
CA THR A 149 -9.46 -76.50 -4.11
C THR A 149 -8.28 -76.77 -3.19
N LYS A 150 -8.39 -77.93 -2.56
CA LYS A 150 -7.41 -78.58 -1.71
C LYS A 150 -6.27 -79.03 -2.62
N GLN A 151 -5.12 -78.36 -2.60
CA GLN A 151 -3.86 -79.00 -3.01
C GLN A 151 -2.73 -78.66 -2.04
N LYS A 152 -2.05 -79.74 -1.68
CA LYS A 152 -1.12 -79.96 -0.59
C LYS A 152 0.25 -80.16 -1.22
N SER A 153 1.23 -79.35 -0.81
CA SER A 153 2.68 -79.64 -0.87
C SER A 153 3.40 -78.42 -0.30
N THR A 154 3.73 -78.39 0.99
CA THR A 154 4.99 -78.88 1.59
C THR A 154 6.23 -78.27 0.96
N ALA A 155 6.81 -77.27 1.62
CA ALA A 155 8.25 -77.21 1.95
C ALA A 155 8.49 -76.06 2.94
N GLN A 156 9.34 -76.35 3.91
CA GLN A 156 9.60 -75.65 5.15
C GLN A 156 10.98 -74.99 5.05
N VAL A 157 11.26 -74.04 5.95
CA VAL A 157 12.58 -73.51 6.35
C VAL A 157 13.27 -72.60 5.28
N GLN A 158 13.90 -71.45 5.58
CA GLN A 158 14.63 -71.03 6.77
C GLN A 158 14.88 -69.51 6.76
N GLN A 159 14.99 -68.94 7.96
CA GLN A 159 15.25 -67.54 8.30
C GLN A 159 16.61 -67.03 7.78
N SER A 160 16.72 -65.72 7.57
CA SER A 160 17.91 -64.93 7.91
C SER A 160 17.48 -63.48 8.13
N GLU A 161 17.88 -62.96 9.29
CA GLU A 161 17.56 -61.65 9.85
C GLU A 161 18.39 -60.52 9.22
N GLU A 162 17.87 -59.29 9.39
CA GLU A 162 18.57 -57.99 9.49
C GLU A 162 19.56 -57.56 8.39
N ASN A 163 19.27 -56.46 7.67
CA ASN A 163 19.53 -55.10 8.15
C ASN A 163 19.20 -53.98 7.13
N SER A 164 18.79 -52.84 7.68
CA SER A 164 18.97 -51.45 7.22
C SER A 164 18.11 -50.81 6.10
N ASN A 165 17.20 -49.96 6.58
CA ASN A 165 16.95 -48.54 6.27
C ASN A 165 16.64 -48.03 4.84
N ASP A 166 15.41 -47.48 4.79
CA ASP A 166 15.05 -46.13 4.34
C ASP A 166 14.96 -45.76 2.84
N GLN A 167 13.69 -45.50 2.47
CA GLN A 167 13.19 -44.30 1.79
C GLN A 167 13.06 -44.22 0.25
N LYS A 168 11.76 -44.11 -0.10
CA LYS A 168 11.10 -43.13 -0.98
C LYS A 168 10.97 -43.41 -2.48
N ASN A 169 9.71 -43.67 -2.81
CA ASN A 169 9.05 -43.81 -4.10
C ASN A 169 8.75 -42.41 -4.70
N LEU A 170 9.41 -42.11 -5.83
CA LEU A 170 8.87 -41.74 -7.16
C LEU A 170 7.60 -40.86 -7.32
N GLN A 171 7.69 -40.02 -8.38
CA GLN A 171 6.63 -39.60 -9.34
C GLN A 171 5.74 -38.40 -8.93
N ARG A 172 5.29 -37.49 -9.81
CA ARG A 172 5.12 -37.49 -11.28
C ARG A 172 4.77 -36.06 -11.75
N ARG A 173 5.34 -35.60 -12.87
CA ARG A 173 4.70 -34.67 -13.84
C ARG A 173 3.52 -35.45 -14.48
N GLY A 174 2.36 -34.94 -14.87
CA GLY A 174 1.98 -33.67 -15.46
C GLY A 174 1.16 -33.98 -16.74
N SER A 175 -0.03 -33.37 -16.86
CA SER A 175 -0.82 -33.11 -18.09
C SER A 175 -1.86 -34.11 -18.64
N LEU A 176 -3.11 -33.59 -18.65
CA LEU A 176 -4.10 -33.45 -19.76
C LEU A 176 -4.75 -34.69 -20.41
N SER A 177 -6.10 -34.74 -20.42
CA SER A 177 -6.95 -34.54 -21.63
C SER A 177 -8.40 -35.06 -21.51
N ALA A 178 -9.33 -34.30 -22.14
CA ALA A 178 -10.66 -34.64 -22.70
C ALA A 178 -11.81 -35.03 -21.73
N SER A 179 -12.79 -34.13 -21.50
CA SER A 179 -14.05 -33.94 -22.29
C SER A 179 -15.11 -35.03 -22.09
N LEU A 180 -16.34 -34.63 -21.69
CA LEU A 180 -17.59 -34.74 -22.49
C LEU A 180 -18.91 -34.89 -21.65
N ILE A 181 -19.80 -33.89 -21.78
CA ILE A 181 -21.29 -33.90 -21.91
C ILE A 181 -22.23 -34.38 -20.75
N ILE A 182 -22.90 -33.38 -20.14
CA ILE A 182 -24.35 -33.13 -19.94
C ILE A 182 -25.36 -34.31 -19.94
N LYS A 183 -26.12 -34.47 -18.83
CA LYS A 183 -27.60 -34.34 -18.76
C LYS A 183 -28.13 -34.39 -17.32
N ARG A 184 -28.66 -33.26 -16.83
CA ARG A 184 -29.58 -33.21 -15.68
C ARG A 184 -30.87 -33.95 -16.05
N ARG A 185 -31.31 -34.89 -15.22
CA ARG A 185 -32.71 -35.30 -15.10
C ARG A 185 -33.20 -34.75 -13.78
N GLU A 186 -34.18 -33.86 -13.83
CA GLU A 186 -35.01 -33.51 -12.69
C GLU A 186 -36.11 -34.56 -12.56
N PHE A 187 -36.32 -35.01 -11.33
CA PHE A 187 -37.61 -35.39 -10.76
C PHE A 187 -37.59 -34.99 -9.29
#